data_AF-A0A3A8NNE2-F1
#
_entry.id   AF-A0A3A8NNE2-F1
#
_cell.length_a   1.000
_cell.length_b   1.000
_cell.length_c   1.000
_cell.angle_alpha   90.00
_cell.angle_beta   90.00
_cell.angle_gamma   90.00
#
_symmetry.space_group_name_H-M   'P 1'
#
loop_
_entity.id
_entity.type
_entity.pdbx_description
1 polymer ?
#
loop_
_entity_poly.entity_id
_entity_poly.type
_entity_poly.pdbx_seq_one_letter_code
_entity_poly.pdbx_strand_id
1 'polypeptide(L)'
;MRAGGQHPWEFILSEQQQRDFERDGFVGPLPRFLPIDEIDALRRELDDLVSNRRSHPLYGRFSVRDWHLVSPLAMRLFTHPAIVRRLQQLAGEDLLLWRSKVFHKAPGDGEIGWHQEWGWFNGEEIGNDRPGLVPTSVGGDWWNLTVWVALDDITPENGPLRFVRGSQKTRFPIRMVPMVDSAFFQDPFIGDPDVATLVERARDNRLVLDIDTSRMFDGIDAHLLSRDALKTYVRNWLSSLQAAITLPFDAPAEDVVTLTMKKGDFVIFTERTMHASLPNDTTRSRIAIDCRVTTSDTLVYPGRLRDDFIDGSNLDITRHRCVLLSGRKLNRANACLHEEGGALPAGLAPRAHGLLGERLLDRADAPGLHCWENRLDARTVPFLGDHKVLGSVLIPGVTYVEMALAAAGEVLGRRPVSVEQVEYHHGLVLQEDAARRIQLSLQREGEGAAVRVHSRPAEGAGPWQLHASLRLRLDVMALPEPGSDAVRAGRRSAV
;
A
#
# COMPACT_ATOMS: atom_id res chain seq x y z
N MET A 1 -20.30 -28.88 16.30
CA MET A 1 -19.09 -28.04 16.29
C MET A 1 -18.88 -27.53 14.87
N ARG A 2 -19.22 -26.27 14.59
CA ARG A 2 -18.97 -25.63 13.30
C ARG A 2 -17.70 -24.79 13.45
N ALA A 3 -16.77 -24.95 12.52
CA ALA A 3 -15.58 -24.12 12.40
C ALA A 3 -15.99 -22.64 12.32
N GLY A 4 -15.46 -21.82 13.21
CA GLY A 4 -15.71 -20.38 13.22
C GLY A 4 -15.10 -19.74 11.98
N GLY A 5 -15.93 -19.46 10.98
CA GLY A 5 -15.57 -18.54 9.91
C GLY A 5 -15.54 -17.13 10.50
N GLN A 6 -14.35 -16.55 10.60
CA GLN A 6 -14.15 -15.16 11.03
C GLN A 6 -14.88 -14.21 10.07
N HIS A 7 -15.67 -13.30 10.62
CA HIS A 7 -16.59 -12.47 9.83
C HIS A 7 -15.80 -11.38 9.06
N PRO A 8 -16.25 -10.96 7.86
CA PRO A 8 -15.56 -9.94 7.04
C PRO A 8 -15.36 -8.56 7.69
N TRP A 9 -16.01 -8.28 8.82
CA TRP A 9 -15.94 -7.03 9.58
C TRP A 9 -14.83 -7.02 10.65
N GLU A 10 -14.14 -8.14 10.87
CA GLU A 10 -13.11 -8.27 11.91
C GLU A 10 -11.77 -7.58 11.56
N PHE A 11 -11.65 -7.02 10.35
CA PHE A 11 -10.37 -6.52 9.85
C PHE A 11 -10.36 -5.03 9.47
N ILE A 12 -10.91 -4.19 10.32
CA ILE A 12 -10.78 -2.73 10.21
C ILE A 12 -9.85 -2.18 11.29
N LEU A 13 -9.30 -0.99 11.06
CA LEU A 13 -8.69 -0.15 12.07
C LEU A 13 -9.78 0.55 12.88
N SER A 14 -9.63 0.56 14.20
CA SER A 14 -10.45 1.41 15.07
C SER A 14 -10.21 2.89 14.77
N GLU A 15 -11.12 3.75 15.18
CA GLU A 15 -10.89 5.20 15.05
C GLU A 15 -9.63 5.65 15.79
N GLN A 16 -9.33 5.03 16.94
CA GLN A 16 -8.12 5.34 17.69
C GLN A 16 -6.86 4.94 16.91
N GLN A 17 -6.87 3.77 16.28
CA GLN A 17 -5.77 3.30 15.42
C GLN A 17 -5.55 4.20 14.19
N GLN A 18 -6.64 4.73 13.60
CA GLN A 18 -6.54 5.69 12.51
C GLN A 18 -5.93 7.01 13.01
N ARG A 19 -6.40 7.56 14.15
CA ARG A 19 -5.81 8.76 14.77
C ARG A 19 -4.35 8.57 15.16
N ASP A 20 -3.98 7.40 15.67
CA ASP A 20 -2.58 7.07 15.98
C ASP A 20 -1.73 7.03 14.71
N PHE A 21 -2.24 6.49 13.61
CA PHE A 21 -1.57 6.52 12.30
C PHE A 21 -1.35 7.96 11.80
N GLU A 22 -2.38 8.81 11.85
CA GLU A 22 -2.26 10.21 11.44
C GLU A 22 -1.26 10.98 12.31
N ARG A 23 -1.27 10.71 13.63
CA ARG A 23 -0.36 11.34 14.60
C ARG A 23 1.08 10.90 14.35
N ASP A 24 1.31 9.59 14.28
CA ASP A 24 2.62 8.97 14.43
C ASP A 24 3.26 8.53 13.09
N GLY A 25 2.47 8.40 12.03
CA GLY A 25 2.90 7.90 10.72
C GLY A 25 2.91 6.38 10.60
N PHE A 26 2.52 5.66 11.65
CA PHE A 26 2.45 4.21 11.66
C PHE A 26 1.38 3.69 12.63
N VAL A 27 0.94 2.46 12.43
CA VAL A 27 0.02 1.75 13.31
C VAL A 27 0.43 0.29 13.41
N GLY A 28 0.67 -0.17 14.63
CA GLY A 28 1.07 -1.54 14.93
C GLY A 28 1.60 -1.72 16.35
N PRO A 29 1.88 -2.97 16.77
CA PRO A 29 1.67 -4.18 15.98
C PRO A 29 0.19 -4.52 15.84
N LEU A 30 -0.21 -4.87 14.63
CA LEU A 30 -1.53 -5.37 14.30
C LEU A 30 -1.50 -6.91 14.32
N PRO A 31 -2.56 -7.55 14.85
CA PRO A 31 -2.54 -8.98 15.12
C PRO A 31 -2.54 -9.80 13.84
N ARG A 32 -1.79 -10.92 13.86
CA ARG A 32 -1.84 -11.96 12.83
C ARG A 32 -3.27 -12.32 12.41
N PHE A 33 -3.47 -12.46 11.09
CA PHE A 33 -4.75 -12.89 10.50
C PHE A 33 -4.67 -14.21 9.71
N LEU A 34 -3.47 -14.65 9.29
CA LEU A 34 -3.30 -15.97 8.64
C LEU A 34 -2.98 -17.06 9.66
N PRO A 35 -3.36 -18.33 9.41
CA PRO A 35 -2.89 -19.49 10.17
C PRO A 35 -1.36 -19.57 10.27
N ILE A 36 -0.85 -20.08 11.39
CA ILE A 36 0.59 -20.06 11.68
C ILE A 36 1.39 -20.96 10.74
N ASP A 37 0.78 -22.05 10.28
CA ASP A 37 1.34 -22.98 9.31
C ASP A 37 1.52 -22.34 7.92
N GLU A 38 0.64 -21.43 7.53
CA GLU A 38 0.80 -20.63 6.31
C GLU A 38 1.97 -19.63 6.45
N ILE A 39 2.07 -18.96 7.59
CA ILE A 39 3.20 -18.06 7.88
C ILE A 39 4.52 -18.83 7.89
N ASP A 40 4.54 -20.02 8.51
CA ASP A 40 5.71 -20.89 8.54
C ASP A 40 6.08 -21.43 7.15
N ALA A 41 5.09 -21.69 6.28
CA ALA A 41 5.34 -22.08 4.90
C ALA A 41 5.99 -20.95 4.11
N LEU A 42 5.46 -19.73 4.20
CA LEU A 42 6.05 -18.56 3.56
C LEU A 42 7.45 -18.27 4.11
N ARG A 43 7.62 -18.34 5.43
CA ARG A 43 8.93 -18.20 6.10
C ARG A 43 9.96 -19.15 5.50
N ARG A 44 9.63 -20.45 5.39
CA ARG A 44 10.55 -21.47 4.83
C ARG A 44 10.91 -21.20 3.38
N GLU A 45 9.92 -20.82 2.56
CA GLU A 45 10.14 -20.50 1.15
C GLU A 45 11.10 -19.29 0.98
N LEU A 46 10.86 -18.21 1.72
CA LEU A 46 11.68 -17.01 1.62
C LEU A 46 13.07 -17.20 2.23
N ASP A 47 13.20 -17.99 3.29
CA ASP A 47 14.49 -18.33 3.89
C ASP A 47 15.38 -19.14 2.94
N ASP A 48 14.81 -20.14 2.27
CA ASP A 48 15.50 -20.95 1.26
C ASP A 48 15.92 -20.10 0.05
N LEU A 49 15.07 -19.17 -0.39
CA LEU A 49 15.35 -18.20 -1.44
C LEU A 49 16.54 -17.28 -1.11
N VAL A 50 16.57 -16.71 0.08
CA VAL A 50 17.66 -15.80 0.51
C VAL A 50 18.94 -16.60 0.76
N SER A 51 18.84 -17.71 1.49
CA SER A 51 19.99 -18.55 1.87
C SER A 51 20.69 -19.14 0.64
N ASN A 52 19.91 -19.55 -0.37
CA ASN A 52 20.45 -20.10 -1.61
C ASN A 52 20.63 -19.06 -2.72
N ARG A 53 20.34 -17.78 -2.44
CA ARG A 53 20.42 -16.66 -3.38
C ARG A 53 19.81 -16.99 -4.75
N ARG A 54 18.59 -17.54 -4.74
CA ARG A 54 17.92 -18.04 -5.95
C ARG A 54 17.69 -16.91 -6.96
N SER A 55 17.91 -17.22 -8.24
CA SER A 55 17.63 -16.25 -9.31
C SER A 55 16.13 -15.93 -9.37
N HIS A 56 15.78 -14.65 -9.39
CA HIS A 56 14.42 -14.15 -9.44
C HIS A 56 13.86 -14.33 -10.86
N PRO A 57 12.74 -15.06 -11.06
CA PRO A 57 12.24 -15.38 -12.40
C PRO A 57 11.89 -14.18 -13.27
N LEU A 58 11.56 -13.03 -12.68
CA LEU A 58 11.29 -11.80 -13.44
C LEU A 58 12.55 -11.03 -13.83
N TYR A 59 13.62 -11.13 -13.04
CA TYR A 59 14.82 -10.28 -13.16
C TYR A 59 16.03 -11.02 -13.70
N GLY A 60 15.97 -12.36 -13.78
CA GLY A 60 17.08 -13.18 -14.26
C GLY A 60 18.30 -13.19 -13.32
N ARG A 61 18.16 -12.65 -12.10
CA ARG A 61 19.21 -12.54 -11.09
C ARG A 61 18.67 -12.62 -9.67
N PHE A 62 19.52 -12.81 -8.68
CA PHE A 62 19.08 -12.74 -7.28
C PHE A 62 18.54 -11.34 -6.94
N SER A 63 17.36 -11.31 -6.35
CA SER A 63 16.79 -10.11 -5.75
C SER A 63 15.82 -10.54 -4.64
N VAL A 64 15.70 -9.70 -3.63
CA VAL A 64 14.70 -9.84 -2.55
C VAL A 64 13.39 -9.14 -2.88
N ARG A 65 13.30 -8.49 -4.05
CA ARG A 65 12.13 -7.72 -4.45
C ARG A 65 11.11 -8.58 -5.17
N ASP A 66 9.85 -8.16 -5.06
CA ASP A 66 8.73 -8.55 -5.93
C ASP A 66 8.38 -10.03 -5.97
N TRP A 67 8.79 -10.79 -4.96
CA TRP A 67 8.41 -12.18 -4.78
C TRP A 67 6.90 -12.39 -4.63
N HIS A 68 6.10 -11.36 -4.33
CA HIS A 68 4.64 -11.45 -4.43
C HIS A 68 4.15 -11.80 -5.85
N LEU A 69 4.91 -11.51 -6.91
CA LEU A 69 4.57 -11.87 -8.29
C LEU A 69 4.95 -13.31 -8.66
N VAL A 70 5.68 -14.01 -7.78
CA VAL A 70 6.21 -15.35 -8.03
C VAL A 70 5.68 -16.36 -7.02
N SER A 71 5.59 -15.97 -5.75
CA SER A 71 5.12 -16.75 -4.62
C SER A 71 3.60 -16.61 -4.44
N PRO A 72 2.82 -17.69 -4.61
CA PRO A 72 1.40 -17.68 -4.30
C PRO A 72 1.12 -17.37 -2.82
N LEU A 73 2.05 -17.74 -1.92
CA LEU A 73 1.94 -17.47 -0.48
C LEU A 73 2.09 -15.99 -0.18
N ALA A 74 3.09 -15.32 -0.76
CA ALA A 74 3.27 -13.87 -0.62
C ALA A 74 2.13 -13.09 -1.29
N MET A 75 1.67 -13.52 -2.47
CA MET A 75 0.50 -12.94 -3.12
C MET A 75 -0.72 -13.02 -2.20
N ARG A 76 -1.03 -14.22 -1.69
CA ARG A 76 -2.18 -14.45 -0.80
C ARG A 76 -2.11 -13.62 0.47
N LEU A 77 -0.92 -13.47 1.07
CA LEU A 77 -0.70 -12.61 2.22
C LEU A 77 -1.12 -11.17 1.93
N PHE A 78 -0.59 -10.58 0.86
CA PHE A 78 -0.79 -9.15 0.59
C PHE A 78 -2.14 -8.80 -0.04
N THR A 79 -2.78 -9.74 -0.74
CA THR A 79 -4.15 -9.56 -1.24
C THR A 79 -5.21 -9.92 -0.20
N HIS A 80 -4.81 -10.33 1.01
CA HIS A 80 -5.77 -10.73 2.04
C HIS A 80 -6.64 -9.54 2.47
N PRO A 81 -7.98 -9.72 2.64
CA PRO A 81 -8.88 -8.64 3.07
C PRO A 81 -8.45 -7.94 4.35
N ALA A 82 -7.72 -8.64 5.23
CA ALA A 82 -7.24 -8.07 6.48
C ALA A 82 -6.16 -6.99 6.31
N ILE A 83 -5.39 -7.04 5.22
CA ILE A 83 -4.47 -5.97 4.84
C ILE A 83 -5.25 -4.93 4.04
N VAL A 84 -5.93 -5.37 2.96
CA VAL A 84 -6.56 -4.46 1.99
C VAL A 84 -7.56 -3.51 2.65
N ARG A 85 -8.45 -4.00 3.53
CA ARG A 85 -9.45 -3.12 4.18
C ARG A 85 -8.84 -2.04 5.07
N ARG A 86 -7.76 -2.36 5.77
CA ARG A 86 -7.04 -1.39 6.61
C ARG A 86 -6.34 -0.34 5.76
N LEU A 87 -5.75 -0.75 4.63
CA LEU A 87 -5.17 0.18 3.66
C LEU A 87 -6.23 1.08 3.02
N GLN A 88 -7.43 0.55 2.75
CA GLN A 88 -8.54 1.36 2.22
C GLN A 88 -8.96 2.47 3.18
N GLN A 89 -8.98 2.20 4.50
CA GLN A 89 -9.27 3.22 5.50
C GLN A 89 -8.21 4.32 5.54
N LEU A 90 -6.94 4.00 5.25
CA LEU A 90 -5.82 4.95 5.36
C LEU A 90 -5.54 5.71 4.07
N ALA A 91 -5.70 5.10 2.90
CA ALA A 91 -5.32 5.67 1.59
C ALA A 91 -6.49 5.83 0.61
N GLY A 92 -7.67 5.28 0.91
CA GLY A 92 -8.83 5.27 0.01
C GLY A 92 -8.95 3.98 -0.81
N GLU A 93 -9.96 3.92 -1.68
CA GLU A 93 -10.37 2.66 -2.31
C GLU A 93 -9.48 2.17 -3.45
N ASP A 94 -8.87 3.09 -4.20
CA ASP A 94 -8.18 2.80 -5.46
C ASP A 94 -6.69 2.53 -5.19
N LEU A 95 -6.30 1.25 -4.98
CA LEU A 95 -4.97 0.87 -4.48
C LEU A 95 -4.22 -0.11 -5.39
N LEU A 96 -2.93 0.16 -5.61
CA LEU A 96 -1.98 -0.69 -6.32
C LEU A 96 -0.89 -1.19 -5.39
N LEU A 97 -0.75 -2.49 -5.26
CA LEU A 97 0.49 -3.08 -4.76
C LEU A 97 1.51 -3.09 -5.89
N TRP A 98 2.61 -2.41 -5.67
CA TRP A 98 3.61 -2.18 -6.71
C TRP A 98 4.97 -2.77 -6.37
N ARG A 99 5.22 -3.08 -5.10
CA ARG A 99 6.47 -3.69 -4.65
C ARG A 99 6.29 -4.61 -3.45
N SER A 100 7.14 -5.61 -3.34
CA SER A 100 7.43 -6.29 -2.06
C SER A 100 8.93 -6.42 -1.84
N LYS A 101 9.40 -6.53 -0.60
CA LYS A 101 10.80 -6.79 -0.27
C LYS A 101 10.92 -7.76 0.89
N VAL A 102 11.82 -8.75 0.75
CA VAL A 102 12.17 -9.65 1.85
C VAL A 102 13.24 -8.99 2.73
N PHE A 103 12.97 -8.90 4.02
CA PHE A 103 13.90 -8.39 5.04
C PHE A 103 14.44 -9.55 5.86
N HIS A 104 15.61 -10.03 5.47
CA HIS A 104 16.38 -11.03 6.19
C HIS A 104 17.50 -10.36 6.98
N LYS A 105 17.59 -10.68 8.28
CA LYS A 105 18.76 -10.36 9.12
C LYS A 105 19.43 -11.65 9.56
N ALA A 106 20.62 -11.92 9.03
CA ALA A 106 21.47 -13.03 9.47
C ALA A 106 21.98 -12.79 10.91
N PRO A 107 22.45 -13.84 11.60
CA PRO A 107 23.18 -13.69 12.86
C PRO A 107 24.37 -12.73 12.71
N GLY A 108 24.42 -11.67 13.53
CA GLY A 108 25.47 -10.66 13.49
C GLY A 108 25.27 -9.55 12.46
N ASP A 109 24.16 -9.53 11.72
CA ASP A 109 23.85 -8.42 10.81
C ASP A 109 23.65 -7.12 11.60
N GLY A 110 24.27 -6.04 11.11
CA GLY A 110 24.25 -4.73 11.73
C GLY A 110 22.88 -4.02 11.72
N GLU A 111 22.87 -2.81 12.28
CA GLU A 111 21.70 -1.94 12.22
C GLU A 111 21.45 -1.44 10.79
N ILE A 112 20.17 -1.18 10.49
CA ILE A 112 19.81 -0.32 9.35
C ILE A 112 19.56 1.05 9.95
N GLY A 113 20.39 2.02 9.55
CA GLY A 113 20.31 3.40 10.02
C GLY A 113 18.97 4.05 9.69
N TRP A 114 18.70 5.18 10.34
CA TRP A 114 17.46 5.92 10.12
C TRP A 114 17.32 6.40 8.68
N HIS A 115 16.16 6.16 8.11
CA HIS A 115 15.80 6.60 6.77
C HIS A 115 14.30 6.91 6.65
N GLN A 116 13.97 7.66 5.60
CA GLN A 116 12.62 7.93 5.14
C GLN A 116 12.61 7.81 3.63
N GLU A 117 11.48 7.36 3.09
CA GLU A 117 11.17 7.61 1.71
C GLU A 117 10.36 8.91 1.59
N TRP A 118 10.63 9.70 0.55
CA TRP A 118 9.87 10.92 0.31
C TRP A 118 9.72 11.21 -1.16
N GLY A 119 8.52 11.59 -1.59
CA GLY A 119 8.28 11.97 -2.97
C GLY A 119 8.42 10.76 -3.89
N TRP A 120 9.21 10.88 -4.95
CA TRP A 120 9.14 9.99 -6.12
C TRP A 120 9.82 8.64 -5.97
N PHE A 121 10.21 8.27 -4.75
CA PHE A 121 10.87 7.00 -4.52
C PHE A 121 12.17 6.86 -5.32
N ASN A 122 12.86 7.98 -5.54
CA ASN A 122 14.18 8.06 -6.17
C ASN A 122 15.26 8.04 -5.09
N GLY A 123 16.22 7.14 -5.21
CA GLY A 123 17.36 7.04 -4.29
C GLY A 123 17.18 6.09 -3.10
N GLU A 124 16.12 5.27 -3.08
CA GLU A 124 16.09 4.11 -2.17
C GLU A 124 17.34 3.26 -2.43
N GLU A 125 18.19 3.15 -1.42
CA GLU A 125 19.15 2.07 -1.24
C GLU A 125 19.82 1.57 -2.53
N ILE A 126 20.99 2.15 -2.80
CA ILE A 126 21.87 1.75 -3.88
C ILE A 126 21.24 1.91 -5.28
N GLY A 127 21.64 2.96 -5.99
CA GLY A 127 21.08 3.19 -7.30
C GLY A 127 21.15 4.63 -7.79
N ASN A 128 20.85 4.78 -9.08
CA ASN A 128 20.75 6.08 -9.73
C ASN A 128 19.55 6.88 -9.18
N ASP A 129 19.60 8.20 -9.25
CA ASP A 129 18.49 9.12 -8.93
C ASP A 129 17.33 8.99 -9.94
N ARG A 130 16.72 7.79 -9.98
CA ARG A 130 15.64 7.41 -10.90
C ARG A 130 14.34 7.27 -10.11
N PRO A 131 13.27 7.98 -10.47
CA PRO A 131 11.98 7.90 -9.78
C PRO A 131 11.30 6.54 -10.02
N GLY A 132 10.93 5.87 -8.92
CA GLY A 132 10.08 4.68 -8.95
C GLY A 132 8.60 5.01 -9.02
N LEU A 133 8.18 6.17 -8.49
CA LEU A 133 6.79 6.60 -8.42
C LEU A 133 6.66 8.06 -8.84
N VAL A 134 5.56 8.42 -9.51
CA VAL A 134 5.18 9.82 -9.77
C VAL A 134 3.70 9.98 -9.39
N PRO A 135 3.40 10.50 -8.19
CA PRO A 135 2.01 10.72 -7.78
C PRO A 135 1.40 11.88 -8.57
N THR A 136 0.10 11.82 -8.81
CA THR A 136 -0.71 12.90 -9.42
C THR A 136 -0.79 14.14 -8.53
N SER A 137 -0.71 13.97 -7.21
CA SER A 137 -0.65 15.04 -6.23
C SER A 137 0.48 14.79 -5.24
N VAL A 138 1.44 15.72 -5.20
CA VAL A 138 2.54 15.75 -4.21
C VAL A 138 2.16 16.51 -2.93
N GLY A 139 0.89 16.92 -2.77
CA GLY A 139 0.43 17.78 -1.67
C GLY A 139 -0.49 17.15 -0.61
N GLY A 140 -0.80 15.86 -0.71
CA GLY A 140 -1.57 15.13 0.32
C GLY A 140 -0.71 14.55 1.46
N ASP A 141 -1.34 14.17 2.58
CA ASP A 141 -0.66 13.70 3.79
C ASP A 141 0.23 12.46 3.55
N TRP A 142 -0.26 11.43 2.82
CA TRP A 142 0.50 10.26 2.34
C TRP A 142 -0.24 9.59 1.18
N TRP A 143 0.50 8.85 0.35
CA TRP A 143 -0.04 8.18 -0.85
C TRP A 143 0.69 6.87 -1.19
N ASN A 144 1.68 6.48 -0.37
CA ASN A 144 2.35 5.20 -0.46
C ASN A 144 2.51 4.60 0.95
N LEU A 145 1.98 3.41 1.15
CA LEU A 145 1.96 2.73 2.45
C LEU A 145 2.83 1.48 2.38
N THR A 146 3.59 1.24 3.43
CA THR A 146 4.32 0.00 3.65
C THR A 146 3.56 -0.86 4.65
N VAL A 147 3.39 -2.14 4.34
CA VAL A 147 2.90 -3.17 5.27
C VAL A 147 4.02 -4.14 5.53
N TRP A 148 4.58 -4.13 6.72
CA TRP A 148 5.68 -5.02 7.10
C TRP A 148 5.17 -6.13 8.01
N VAL A 149 5.39 -7.38 7.60
CA VAL A 149 4.85 -8.58 8.25
C VAL A 149 5.97 -9.41 8.86
N ALA A 150 5.88 -9.68 10.15
CA ALA A 150 6.80 -10.53 10.89
C ALA A 150 6.60 -12.00 10.50
N LEU A 151 7.62 -12.66 9.96
CA LEU A 151 7.56 -14.11 9.68
C LEU A 151 8.24 -14.97 10.76
N ASP A 152 8.91 -14.30 11.70
CA ASP A 152 9.42 -14.83 12.96
C ASP A 152 8.88 -13.98 14.12
N ASP A 153 9.03 -14.45 15.36
CA ASP A 153 8.86 -13.56 16.52
C ASP A 153 9.95 -12.48 16.46
N ILE A 154 9.56 -11.22 16.67
CA ILE A 154 10.46 -10.07 16.67
C ILE A 154 10.70 -9.66 18.12
N THR A 155 11.91 -9.88 18.61
CA THR A 155 12.36 -9.62 19.97
C THR A 155 13.29 -8.40 19.98
N PRO A 156 13.62 -7.81 21.14
CA PRO A 156 14.57 -6.70 21.19
C PRO A 156 15.96 -7.02 20.60
N GLU A 157 16.37 -8.29 20.63
CA GLU A 157 17.72 -8.75 20.29
C GLU A 157 17.87 -9.19 18.82
N ASN A 158 16.77 -9.43 18.08
CA ASN A 158 16.81 -9.95 16.71
C ASN A 158 16.52 -8.91 15.62
N GLY A 159 16.77 -7.64 15.96
CA GLY A 159 16.68 -6.50 15.08
C GLY A 159 15.26 -6.04 14.79
N PRO A 160 14.49 -5.59 15.80
CA PRO A 160 13.17 -5.00 15.61
C PRO A 160 13.24 -3.70 14.82
N LEU A 161 12.14 -3.35 14.15
CA LEU A 161 11.97 -2.02 13.57
C LEU A 161 11.90 -0.96 14.67
N ARG A 162 12.41 0.22 14.35
CA ARG A 162 12.24 1.43 15.15
C ARG A 162 11.56 2.50 14.30
N PHE A 163 10.69 3.29 14.93
CA PHE A 163 10.00 4.42 14.32
C PHE A 163 10.20 5.68 15.14
N VAL A 164 10.17 6.84 14.50
CA VAL A 164 10.07 8.14 15.18
C VAL A 164 8.66 8.68 14.98
N ARG A 165 7.89 8.83 16.07
CA ARG A 165 6.51 9.33 16.02
C ARG A 165 6.46 10.71 15.37
N GLY A 166 5.52 10.92 14.46
CA GLY A 166 5.24 12.23 13.87
C GLY A 166 6.24 12.69 12.81
N SER A 167 7.31 11.91 12.58
CA SER A 167 8.36 12.23 11.62
C SER A 167 7.89 12.29 10.17
N GLN A 168 6.76 11.66 9.82
CA GLN A 168 6.13 11.73 8.49
C GLN A 168 5.72 13.14 8.06
N LYS A 169 5.62 14.08 9.03
CA LYS A 169 5.25 15.48 8.80
C LYS A 169 6.44 16.34 8.35
N THR A 170 7.65 15.83 8.48
CA THR A 170 8.88 16.56 8.19
C THR A 170 9.71 15.77 7.20
N ARG A 171 10.09 16.41 6.09
CA ARG A 171 11.10 15.86 5.19
C ARG A 171 12.49 16.12 5.76
N PHE A 172 13.24 15.06 6.03
CA PHE A 172 14.61 15.20 6.47
C PHE A 172 15.57 15.27 5.26
N PRO A 173 16.67 16.02 5.37
CA PRO A 173 17.62 16.18 4.27
C PRO A 173 18.33 14.86 3.98
N ILE A 174 18.48 14.55 2.69
CA ILE A 174 19.21 13.39 2.19
C ILE A 174 20.51 13.83 1.52
N ARG A 175 21.50 12.96 1.49
CA ARG A 175 22.76 13.14 0.74
C ARG A 175 23.11 11.85 0.01
N MET A 176 23.58 11.98 -1.23
CA MET A 176 24.19 10.87 -1.96
C MET A 176 25.61 10.64 -1.45
N VAL A 177 25.91 9.40 -1.08
CA VAL A 177 27.25 8.94 -0.67
C VAL A 177 27.67 7.74 -1.54
N PRO A 178 28.97 7.42 -1.62
CA PRO A 178 29.42 6.14 -2.16
C PRO A 178 28.64 5.00 -1.51
N MET A 179 28.24 4.00 -2.30
CA MET A 179 27.40 2.91 -1.82
C MET A 179 27.99 2.19 -0.61
N VAL A 180 29.32 2.00 -0.58
CA VAL A 180 30.03 1.33 0.52
C VAL A 180 29.91 2.07 1.87
N ASP A 181 29.53 3.35 1.84
CA ASP A 181 29.32 4.18 3.03
C ASP A 181 27.83 4.18 3.47
N SER A 182 26.96 3.48 2.75
CA SER A 182 25.54 3.38 3.05
C SER A 182 25.28 2.37 4.17
N ALA A 183 24.32 2.66 5.05
CA ALA A 183 23.83 1.69 6.04
C ALA A 183 23.14 0.46 5.40
N PHE A 184 22.83 0.52 4.10
CA PHE A 184 22.25 -0.57 3.33
C PHE A 184 23.30 -1.44 2.63
N PHE A 185 24.58 -1.08 2.74
CA PHE A 185 25.67 -1.86 2.18
C PHE A 185 25.82 -3.18 2.95
N GLN A 186 25.58 -4.29 2.27
CA GLN A 186 25.93 -5.61 2.77
C GLN A 186 27.34 -5.96 2.28
N ASP A 187 28.27 -6.19 3.21
CA ASP A 187 29.64 -6.53 2.86
C ASP A 187 29.69 -7.91 2.17
N PRO A 188 30.04 -7.98 0.87
CA PRO A 188 30.08 -9.23 0.12
C PRO A 188 31.21 -10.18 0.57
N PHE A 189 32.09 -9.74 1.46
CA PHE A 189 33.19 -10.52 2.02
C PHE A 189 32.86 -11.19 3.36
N ILE A 190 31.63 -11.02 3.90
CA ILE A 190 31.16 -11.77 5.07
C ILE A 190 31.26 -13.28 4.80
N GLY A 191 31.77 -14.02 5.78
CA GLY A 191 32.05 -15.46 5.65
C GLY A 191 33.35 -15.78 4.89
N ASP A 192 34.13 -14.75 4.52
CA ASP A 192 35.45 -14.83 3.89
C ASP A 192 35.50 -15.77 2.66
N PRO A 193 34.72 -15.49 1.59
CA PRO A 193 34.69 -16.32 0.37
C PRO A 193 36.01 -16.27 -0.40
N ASP A 194 36.32 -17.36 -1.12
CA ASP A 194 37.49 -17.42 -2.02
C ASP A 194 37.26 -16.64 -3.34
N VAL A 195 38.33 -16.50 -4.14
CA VAL A 195 38.31 -15.76 -5.41
C VAL A 195 37.30 -16.36 -6.40
N ALA A 196 37.28 -17.69 -6.54
CA ALA A 196 36.39 -18.37 -7.47
C ALA A 196 34.92 -18.11 -7.12
N THR A 197 34.58 -18.21 -5.83
CA THR A 197 33.25 -17.94 -5.29
C THR A 197 32.83 -16.48 -5.52
N LEU A 198 33.73 -15.51 -5.31
CA LEU A 198 33.43 -14.09 -5.54
C LEU A 198 33.15 -13.82 -7.03
N VAL A 199 33.96 -14.37 -7.92
CA VAL A 199 33.81 -14.20 -9.38
C VAL A 199 32.53 -14.87 -9.87
N GLU A 200 32.24 -16.09 -9.42
CA GLU A 200 31.00 -16.80 -9.73
C GLU A 200 29.78 -16.01 -9.24
N ARG A 201 29.79 -15.58 -7.97
CA ARG A 201 28.70 -14.76 -7.42
C ARG A 201 28.52 -13.46 -8.18
N ALA A 202 29.58 -12.78 -8.63
CA ALA A 202 29.44 -11.57 -9.42
C ALA A 202 28.80 -11.87 -10.78
N ARG A 203 29.33 -12.84 -11.52
CA ARG A 203 28.81 -13.26 -12.84
C ARG A 203 27.34 -13.64 -12.79
N ASP A 204 26.92 -14.32 -11.73
CA ASP A 204 25.53 -14.76 -11.54
C ASP A 204 24.63 -13.71 -10.89
N ASN A 205 25.12 -12.48 -10.69
CA ASN A 205 24.38 -11.41 -9.99
C ASN A 205 23.91 -11.81 -8.59
N ARG A 206 24.77 -12.55 -7.88
CA ARG A 206 24.61 -13.00 -6.49
C ARG A 206 25.67 -12.39 -5.58
N LEU A 207 26.45 -11.39 -5.98
CA LEU A 207 27.50 -10.82 -5.10
C LEU A 207 26.94 -9.80 -4.12
N VAL A 208 26.28 -8.76 -4.61
CA VAL A 208 25.71 -7.66 -3.80
C VAL A 208 24.20 -7.64 -4.01
N LEU A 209 23.45 -7.37 -2.94
CA LEU A 209 22.00 -7.31 -3.00
C LEU A 209 21.53 -6.17 -3.92
N ASP A 210 20.57 -6.46 -4.80
CA ASP A 210 19.95 -5.50 -5.72
C ASP A 210 20.94 -4.75 -6.63
N ILE A 211 22.11 -5.33 -6.95
CA ILE A 211 23.10 -4.75 -7.88
C ILE A 211 23.51 -5.70 -8.99
N ASP A 212 23.50 -5.20 -10.22
CA ASP A 212 24.04 -5.90 -11.39
C ASP A 212 25.57 -5.94 -11.28
N THR A 213 26.09 -7.09 -10.87
CA THR A 213 27.53 -7.37 -10.77
C THR A 213 28.02 -8.27 -11.91
N SER A 214 27.15 -8.66 -12.85
CA SER A 214 27.47 -9.62 -13.92
C SER A 214 28.62 -9.17 -14.81
N ARG A 215 28.72 -7.86 -15.02
CA ARG A 215 29.75 -7.20 -15.83
C ARG A 215 30.87 -6.55 -15.01
N MET A 216 30.91 -6.81 -13.70
CA MET A 216 31.90 -6.21 -12.79
C MET A 216 33.34 -6.51 -13.23
N PHE A 217 33.58 -7.68 -13.82
CA PHE A 217 34.90 -8.14 -14.23
C PHE A 217 35.11 -8.14 -15.76
N ASP A 218 34.25 -7.44 -16.51
CA ASP A 218 34.43 -7.32 -17.96
C ASP A 218 35.78 -6.67 -18.28
N GLY A 219 36.58 -7.33 -19.12
CA GLY A 219 37.93 -6.86 -19.48
C GLY A 219 39.03 -7.17 -18.47
N ILE A 220 38.75 -7.92 -17.39
CA ILE A 220 39.73 -8.32 -16.38
C ILE A 220 39.64 -9.83 -16.14
N ASP A 221 40.79 -10.52 -16.15
CA ASP A 221 40.85 -11.90 -15.67
C ASP A 221 40.99 -11.91 -14.13
N ALA A 222 39.84 -11.93 -13.46
CA ALA A 222 39.76 -11.89 -12.00
C ALA A 222 40.44 -13.09 -11.32
N HIS A 223 40.66 -14.21 -12.01
CA HIS A 223 41.36 -15.37 -11.46
C HIS A 223 42.88 -15.17 -11.36
N LEU A 224 43.43 -14.17 -12.05
CA LEU A 224 44.84 -13.78 -11.97
C LEU A 224 45.12 -12.79 -10.83
N LEU A 225 44.08 -12.23 -10.21
CA LEU A 225 44.22 -11.30 -9.09
C LEU A 225 44.50 -12.05 -7.79
N SER A 226 45.37 -11.47 -6.95
CA SER A 226 45.43 -11.88 -5.55
C SER A 226 44.10 -11.58 -4.86
N ARG A 227 43.82 -12.28 -3.76
CA ARG A 227 42.60 -12.07 -2.98
C ARG A 227 42.42 -10.61 -2.55
N ASP A 228 43.49 -9.99 -2.05
CA ASP A 228 43.44 -8.59 -1.59
C ASP A 228 43.26 -7.61 -2.75
N ALA A 229 43.86 -7.90 -3.91
CA ALA A 229 43.65 -7.11 -5.12
C ALA A 229 42.20 -7.21 -5.61
N LEU A 230 41.60 -8.41 -5.59
CA LEU A 230 40.19 -8.62 -5.94
C LEU A 230 39.25 -7.91 -4.95
N LYS A 231 39.48 -8.05 -3.63
CA LYS A 231 38.69 -7.35 -2.60
C LYS A 231 38.74 -5.83 -2.82
N THR A 232 39.93 -5.29 -3.11
CA THR A 232 40.12 -3.86 -3.41
C THR A 232 39.41 -3.44 -4.68
N TYR A 233 39.51 -4.23 -5.76
CA TYR A 233 38.81 -3.96 -7.01
C TYR A 233 37.29 -3.92 -6.83
N VAL A 234 36.73 -4.95 -6.19
CA VAL A 234 35.29 -5.03 -5.90
C VAL A 234 34.85 -3.84 -5.07
N ARG A 235 35.58 -3.49 -3.99
CA ARG A 235 35.27 -2.29 -3.19
C ARG A 235 35.28 -1.02 -4.03
N ASN A 236 36.30 -0.79 -4.85
CA ASN A 236 36.41 0.40 -5.69
C ASN A 236 35.28 0.49 -6.72
N TRP A 237 34.93 -0.64 -7.36
CA TRP A 237 33.80 -0.70 -8.28
C TRP A 237 32.49 -0.34 -7.57
N LEU A 238 32.28 -0.90 -6.38
CA LEU A 238 31.12 -0.65 -5.54
C LEU A 238 31.05 0.79 -5.04
N SER A 239 32.19 1.41 -4.69
CA SER A 239 32.29 2.83 -4.32
C SER A 239 31.96 3.80 -5.46
N SER A 240 31.99 3.35 -6.73
CA SER A 240 31.58 4.17 -7.86
C SER A 240 30.06 4.34 -7.96
N LEU A 241 29.31 3.48 -7.29
CA LEU A 241 27.86 3.56 -7.18
C LEU A 241 27.47 4.53 -6.06
N GLN A 242 26.30 5.17 -6.19
CA GLN A 242 25.76 6.07 -5.18
C GLN A 242 24.60 5.43 -4.42
N ALA A 243 24.45 5.81 -3.16
CA ALA A 243 23.30 5.50 -2.32
C ALA A 243 22.86 6.76 -1.56
N ALA A 244 21.55 6.92 -1.36
CA ALA A 244 21.06 8.00 -0.50
C ALA A 244 21.18 7.59 0.96
N ILE A 245 21.57 8.55 1.80
CA ILE A 245 21.44 8.46 3.25
C ILE A 245 20.64 9.66 3.75
N THR A 246 19.80 9.46 4.75
CA THR A 246 19.28 10.56 5.55
C THR A 246 20.42 11.11 6.38
N LEU A 247 20.60 12.44 6.37
CA LEU A 247 21.62 13.05 7.23
C LEU A 247 21.31 12.76 8.70
N PRO A 248 22.36 12.63 9.55
CA PRO A 248 22.15 12.39 10.97
C PRO A 248 21.14 13.37 11.56
N PHE A 249 20.12 12.84 12.20
CA PHE A 249 19.19 13.60 13.02
C PHE A 249 19.04 12.84 14.34
N ASP A 250 19.03 13.60 15.43
CA ASP A 250 18.82 13.05 16.76
C ASP A 250 17.32 12.94 17.00
N ALA A 251 16.80 11.71 16.98
CA ALA A 251 15.42 11.44 17.35
C ALA A 251 15.26 11.62 18.88
N PRO A 252 14.31 12.46 19.35
CA PRO A 252 13.98 12.55 20.77
C PRO A 252 13.63 11.15 21.31
N ALA A 253 14.24 10.76 22.42
CA ALA A 253 14.12 9.39 22.94
C ALA A 253 12.67 9.00 23.26
N GLU A 254 11.85 9.97 23.66
CA GLU A 254 10.42 9.85 23.93
C GLU A 254 9.59 9.57 22.67
N ASP A 255 10.06 10.00 21.49
CA ASP A 255 9.38 9.82 20.21
C ASP A 255 9.78 8.52 19.52
N VAL A 256 10.86 7.87 19.99
CA VAL A 256 11.33 6.61 19.40
C VAL A 256 10.57 5.41 19.96
N VAL A 257 10.00 4.63 19.03
CA VAL A 257 9.30 3.38 19.35
C VAL A 257 10.06 2.21 18.75
N THR A 258 10.46 1.27 19.59
CA THR A 258 11.00 -0.04 19.16
C THR A 258 9.86 -1.05 19.12
N LEU A 259 9.61 -1.64 17.95
CA LEU A 259 8.45 -2.48 17.72
C LEU A 259 8.79 -3.96 17.80
N THR A 260 8.49 -4.59 18.94
CA THR A 260 8.47 -6.06 19.06
C THR A 260 7.13 -6.60 18.60
N MET A 261 7.14 -7.81 18.02
CA MET A 261 6.00 -8.36 17.29
C MET A 261 5.97 -9.88 17.45
N LYS A 262 4.78 -10.49 17.46
CA LYS A 262 4.68 -11.95 17.35
C LYS A 262 4.71 -12.37 15.89
N LYS A 263 5.09 -13.62 15.64
CA LYS A 263 5.04 -14.21 14.30
C LYS A 263 3.65 -14.02 13.68
N GLY A 264 3.63 -13.44 12.49
CA GLY A 264 2.44 -13.11 11.71
C GLY A 264 1.81 -11.76 12.03
N ASP A 265 2.21 -11.07 13.10
CA ASP A 265 1.81 -9.68 13.33
C ASP A 265 2.42 -8.79 12.25
N PHE A 266 1.82 -7.62 12.05
CA PHE A 266 2.26 -6.68 11.02
C PHE A 266 2.15 -5.23 11.48
N VAL A 267 2.84 -4.32 10.81
CA VAL A 267 2.76 -2.88 11.02
C VAL A 267 2.49 -2.19 9.69
N ILE A 268 1.66 -1.15 9.70
CA ILE A 268 1.43 -0.29 8.54
C ILE A 268 2.07 1.07 8.83
N PHE A 269 2.83 1.61 7.89
CA PHE A 269 3.43 2.94 8.01
C PHE A 269 3.50 3.66 6.67
N THR A 270 3.50 4.99 6.68
CA THR A 270 3.69 5.79 5.46
C THR A 270 5.13 5.72 4.98
N GLU A 271 5.35 5.98 3.69
CA GLU A 271 6.69 6.09 3.10
C GLU A 271 7.55 7.15 3.83
N ARG A 272 6.90 8.17 4.38
CA ARG A 272 7.53 9.32 5.03
C ARG A 272 7.93 9.05 6.48
N THR A 273 7.49 7.95 7.08
CA THR A 273 7.75 7.71 8.49
C THR A 273 9.20 7.32 8.68
N MET A 274 9.92 8.06 9.51
CA MET A 274 11.33 7.78 9.82
C MET A 274 11.44 6.46 10.55
N HIS A 275 12.22 5.55 9.97
CA HIS A 275 12.37 4.21 10.50
C HIS A 275 13.79 3.67 10.36
N ALA A 276 14.09 2.69 11.20
CA ALA A 276 15.39 2.02 11.32
C ALA A 276 15.18 0.58 11.78
N SER A 277 16.26 -0.20 11.91
CA SER A 277 16.21 -1.46 12.65
C SER A 277 17.48 -1.71 13.44
N LEU A 278 17.34 -2.24 14.66
CA LEU A 278 18.47 -2.65 15.49
C LEU A 278 19.24 -3.84 14.87
N PRO A 279 20.49 -4.11 15.29
CA PRO A 279 21.23 -5.29 14.84
C PRO A 279 20.54 -6.60 15.25
N ASN A 280 20.95 -7.71 14.61
CA ASN A 280 20.57 -9.05 15.05
C ASN A 280 21.71 -9.68 15.85
N ASP A 281 21.60 -9.60 17.18
CA ASP A 281 22.59 -10.12 18.14
C ASP A 281 22.32 -11.60 18.51
N THR A 282 21.34 -12.23 17.86
CA THR A 282 20.99 -13.63 18.11
C THR A 282 21.78 -14.60 17.23
N THR A 283 21.69 -15.89 17.56
CA THR A 283 22.30 -16.97 16.78
C THR A 283 21.43 -17.45 15.60
N ARG A 284 20.27 -16.82 15.38
CA ARG A 284 19.32 -17.23 14.34
C ARG A 284 19.02 -16.08 13.39
N SER A 285 18.75 -16.42 12.13
CA SER A 285 18.21 -15.46 11.17
C SER A 285 16.82 -14.99 11.61
N ARG A 286 16.51 -13.72 11.37
CA ARG A 286 15.15 -13.18 11.42
C ARG A 286 14.68 -12.86 10.02
N ILE A 287 13.47 -13.29 9.66
CA ILE A 287 12.88 -12.92 8.37
C ILE A 287 11.54 -12.21 8.54
N ALA A 288 11.32 -11.25 7.65
CA ALA A 288 10.08 -10.54 7.47
C ALA A 288 9.90 -10.23 5.98
N ILE A 289 8.70 -9.86 5.59
CA ILE A 289 8.41 -9.41 4.24
C ILE A 289 7.53 -8.18 4.31
N ASP A 290 7.80 -7.20 3.46
CA ASP A 290 6.90 -6.08 3.27
C ASP A 290 6.21 -6.09 1.91
N CYS A 291 5.13 -5.32 1.82
CA CYS A 291 4.66 -4.80 0.55
C CYS A 291 4.51 -3.29 0.62
N ARG A 292 4.64 -2.65 -0.55
CA ARG A 292 4.39 -1.23 -0.73
C ARG A 292 3.18 -1.04 -1.65
N VAL A 293 2.25 -0.22 -1.19
CA VAL A 293 0.95 0.00 -1.80
C VAL A 293 0.76 1.49 -2.03
N THR A 294 0.45 1.88 -3.25
CA THR A 294 0.22 3.28 -3.62
C THR A 294 -1.21 3.49 -4.13
N THR A 295 -1.68 4.73 -4.15
CA THR A 295 -2.93 5.08 -4.83
C THR A 295 -2.81 4.78 -6.33
N SER A 296 -3.87 4.29 -6.96
CA SER A 296 -3.80 3.76 -8.32
C SER A 296 -3.65 4.81 -9.43
N ASP A 297 -3.76 6.09 -9.08
CA ASP A 297 -3.47 7.24 -9.94
C ASP A 297 -1.97 7.57 -10.00
N THR A 298 -1.18 7.10 -9.03
CA THR A 298 0.29 7.21 -9.04
C THR A 298 0.88 6.43 -10.20
N LEU A 299 1.72 7.08 -11.01
CA LEU A 299 2.46 6.42 -12.09
C LEU A 299 3.61 5.60 -11.49
N VAL A 300 3.63 4.30 -11.75
CA VAL A 300 4.66 3.37 -11.30
C VAL A 300 5.67 3.14 -12.41
N TYR A 301 6.95 3.37 -12.11
CA TYR A 301 8.08 3.28 -13.02
C TYR A 301 7.91 4.12 -14.31
N PRO A 302 7.99 5.47 -14.22
CA PRO A 302 7.82 6.37 -15.37
C PRO A 302 8.80 6.11 -16.53
N GLY A 303 9.94 5.45 -16.28
CA GLY A 303 10.89 5.04 -17.32
C GLY A 303 10.25 4.23 -18.44
N ARG A 304 9.24 3.40 -18.12
CA ARG A 304 8.49 2.58 -19.08
C ARG A 304 7.85 3.39 -20.20
N LEU A 305 7.47 4.65 -19.96
CA LEU A 305 6.88 5.52 -20.99
C LEU A 305 7.88 5.92 -22.08
N ARG A 306 9.17 5.64 -21.87
CA ARG A 306 10.28 5.99 -22.77
C ARG A 306 11.12 4.77 -23.13
N ASP A 307 10.56 3.56 -22.99
CA ASP A 307 11.24 2.29 -23.18
C ASP A 307 12.51 2.11 -22.30
N ASP A 308 12.60 2.83 -21.17
CA ASP A 308 13.64 2.64 -20.15
C ASP A 308 13.11 1.70 -19.06
N PHE A 309 13.46 0.43 -19.18
CA PHE A 309 13.02 -0.64 -18.27
C PHE A 309 14.03 -0.92 -17.15
N ILE A 310 14.97 -0.02 -16.89
CA ILE A 310 15.94 -0.19 -15.80
C ILE A 310 15.53 0.71 -14.63
N ASP A 311 15.18 0.11 -13.49
CA ASP A 311 14.77 0.86 -12.30
C ASP A 311 15.97 1.51 -11.56
N GLY A 312 15.67 2.20 -10.44
CA GLY A 312 16.70 2.83 -9.61
C GLY A 312 17.78 1.86 -9.13
N SER A 313 17.43 0.61 -8.87
CA SER A 313 18.36 -0.45 -8.41
C SER A 313 18.84 -1.34 -9.56
N ASN A 314 18.81 -0.81 -10.77
CA ASN A 314 19.28 -1.48 -11.99
C ASN A 314 18.60 -2.83 -12.25
N LEU A 315 17.35 -3.03 -11.83
CA LEU A 315 16.54 -4.19 -12.18
C LEU A 315 15.84 -3.96 -13.52
N ASP A 316 15.85 -4.99 -14.38
CA ASP A 316 15.02 -5.00 -15.58
C ASP A 316 13.56 -5.24 -15.21
N ILE A 317 12.78 -4.16 -15.19
CA ILE A 317 11.36 -4.18 -14.83
C ILE A 317 10.46 -4.58 -16.01
N THR A 318 10.96 -4.97 -17.18
CA THR A 318 10.13 -5.34 -18.35
C THR A 318 9.00 -6.32 -17.96
N ARG A 319 9.30 -7.30 -17.09
CA ARG A 319 8.35 -8.32 -16.63
C ARG A 319 7.63 -8.00 -15.31
N HIS A 320 8.00 -6.92 -14.62
CA HIS A 320 7.29 -6.47 -13.42
C HIS A 320 5.88 -5.99 -13.76
N ARG A 321 4.92 -6.24 -12.86
CA ARG A 321 3.52 -5.79 -12.96
C ARG A 321 3.05 -5.35 -11.58
N CYS A 322 2.22 -4.31 -11.52
CA CYS A 322 1.46 -3.97 -10.32
C CYS A 322 0.28 -4.92 -10.14
N VAL A 323 -0.21 -5.05 -8.90
CA VAL A 323 -1.44 -5.78 -8.56
C VAL A 323 -2.48 -4.77 -8.13
N LEU A 324 -3.63 -4.76 -8.80
CA LEU A 324 -4.78 -3.98 -8.34
C LEU A 324 -5.37 -4.64 -7.09
N LEU A 325 -5.13 -4.05 -5.92
CA LEU A 325 -5.61 -4.57 -4.65
C LEU A 325 -7.09 -4.25 -4.43
N SER A 326 -7.51 -3.05 -4.82
CA SER A 326 -8.89 -2.59 -4.66
C SER A 326 -9.22 -1.42 -5.58
N GLY A 327 -10.52 -1.19 -5.77
CA GLY A 327 -11.04 -0.07 -6.56
C GLY A 327 -10.71 -0.19 -8.04
N ARG A 328 -10.40 0.93 -8.67
CA ARG A 328 -10.13 1.11 -10.10
C ARG A 328 -8.66 1.39 -10.33
N LYS A 329 -8.17 1.01 -11.51
CA LYS A 329 -6.87 1.46 -12.03
C LYS A 329 -7.02 2.85 -12.65
N LEU A 330 -6.74 3.90 -11.89
CA LEU A 330 -6.93 5.29 -12.34
C LEU A 330 -5.86 5.71 -13.35
N ASN A 331 -4.59 5.36 -13.12
CA ASN A 331 -3.53 5.60 -14.08
C ASN A 331 -3.38 4.43 -15.05
N ARG A 332 -3.94 4.60 -16.25
CA ARG A 332 -3.95 3.57 -17.31
C ARG A 332 -2.55 3.18 -17.78
N ALA A 333 -1.54 4.01 -17.58
CA ALA A 333 -0.17 3.72 -17.99
C ALA A 333 0.55 2.67 -17.11
N ASN A 334 0.02 2.35 -15.92
CA ASN A 334 0.64 1.38 -15.03
C ASN A 334 0.52 -0.05 -15.58
N ALA A 335 1.62 -0.75 -15.82
CA ALA A 335 1.56 -2.16 -16.20
C ALA A 335 1.02 -3.00 -15.02
N CYS A 336 -0.15 -3.62 -15.15
CA CYS A 336 -0.80 -4.40 -14.08
C CYS A 336 -1.02 -5.87 -14.47
N LEU A 337 -1.14 -6.77 -13.49
CA LEU A 337 -1.61 -8.13 -13.74
C LEU A 337 -3.05 -8.10 -14.28
N HIS A 338 -3.39 -9.03 -15.20
CA HIS A 338 -4.71 -9.23 -15.81
C HIS A 338 -5.17 -8.20 -16.87
N GLU A 339 -4.26 -7.58 -17.61
CA GLU A 339 -4.62 -6.76 -18.79
C GLU A 339 -4.85 -7.57 -20.09
N GLU A 340 -4.53 -8.86 -20.10
CA GLU A 340 -4.86 -9.78 -21.20
C GLU A 340 -5.88 -10.83 -20.73
N GLY A 341 -7.18 -10.57 -20.98
CA GLY A 341 -8.23 -11.58 -21.17
C GLY A 341 -8.52 -12.62 -20.06
N GLY A 342 -7.87 -12.56 -18.90
CA GLY A 342 -8.07 -13.50 -17.80
C GLY A 342 -8.96 -12.92 -16.72
N ALA A 343 -10.13 -13.52 -16.51
CA ALA A 343 -11.02 -13.18 -15.39
C ALA A 343 -10.24 -13.13 -14.06
N LEU A 344 -10.45 -12.05 -13.30
CA LEU A 344 -9.99 -11.93 -11.92
C LEU A 344 -10.45 -13.17 -11.13
N PRO A 345 -9.63 -13.69 -10.18
CA PRO A 345 -10.07 -14.75 -9.28
C PRO A 345 -11.43 -14.39 -8.69
N ALA A 346 -12.40 -15.31 -8.73
CA ALA A 346 -13.75 -15.07 -8.26
C ALA A 346 -13.72 -14.54 -6.81
N GLY A 347 -14.01 -13.25 -6.64
CA GLY A 347 -13.88 -12.53 -5.36
C GLY A 347 -13.05 -11.23 -5.42
N LEU A 348 -12.30 -10.97 -6.49
CA LEU A 348 -11.42 -9.80 -6.68
C LEU A 348 -11.74 -8.94 -7.92
N ALA A 349 -12.89 -9.18 -8.57
CA ALA A 349 -13.45 -8.19 -9.50
C ALA A 349 -13.81 -6.91 -8.71
N PRO A 350 -13.57 -5.70 -9.26
CA PRO A 350 -13.98 -4.46 -8.60
C PRO A 350 -15.45 -4.59 -8.23
N ARG A 351 -15.73 -4.68 -6.93
CA ARG A 351 -17.10 -4.53 -6.48
C ARG A 351 -17.34 -3.04 -6.49
N ALA A 352 -18.19 -2.61 -7.41
CA ALA A 352 -18.95 -1.39 -7.22
C ALA A 352 -19.37 -1.21 -5.76
N HIS A 353 -19.36 0.03 -5.28
CA HIS A 353 -19.85 0.37 -3.94
C HIS A 353 -21.20 -0.35 -3.71
N GLY A 354 -21.28 -1.14 -2.63
CA GLY A 354 -22.29 -2.21 -2.51
C GLY A 354 -23.75 -1.76 -2.62
N LEU A 355 -24.01 -0.46 -2.39
CA LEU A 355 -25.30 0.18 -2.62
C LEU A 355 -25.39 0.92 -3.96
N LEU A 356 -24.31 1.54 -4.44
CA LEU A 356 -24.32 2.42 -5.62
C LEU A 356 -24.32 1.63 -6.93
N GLY A 357 -23.60 0.51 -6.99
CA GLY A 357 -23.49 -0.32 -8.18
C GLY A 357 -22.56 0.27 -9.25
N GLU A 358 -22.70 -0.24 -10.46
CA GLU A 358 -21.80 0.03 -11.57
C GLU A 358 -22.09 1.38 -12.21
N ARG A 359 -21.05 2.15 -12.51
CA ARG A 359 -21.20 3.40 -13.26
C ARG A 359 -21.54 3.11 -14.72
N LEU A 360 -22.59 3.75 -15.22
CA LEU A 360 -22.97 3.72 -16.62
C LEU A 360 -22.04 4.63 -17.44
N LEU A 361 -21.88 4.30 -18.72
CA LEU A 361 -21.08 5.12 -19.65
C LEU A 361 -21.62 6.55 -19.70
N ASP A 362 -20.70 7.52 -19.72
CA ASP A 362 -21.06 8.93 -19.85
C ASP A 362 -21.80 9.16 -21.17
N ARG A 363 -22.83 10.00 -21.12
CA ARG A 363 -23.67 10.32 -22.27
C ARG A 363 -23.18 11.59 -22.95
N ALA A 364 -22.77 11.48 -24.21
CA ALA A 364 -22.33 12.63 -25.00
C ALA A 364 -23.41 13.71 -25.18
N ASP A 365 -24.69 13.30 -25.18
CA ASP A 365 -25.85 14.19 -25.31
C ASP A 365 -26.34 14.79 -23.98
N ALA A 366 -25.74 14.41 -22.85
CA ALA A 366 -26.05 14.95 -21.52
C ALA A 366 -24.77 15.20 -20.69
N PRO A 367 -23.95 16.21 -21.04
CA PRO A 367 -22.72 16.50 -20.31
C PRO A 367 -22.96 16.81 -18.82
N GLY A 368 -22.11 16.26 -17.95
CA GLY A 368 -22.20 16.45 -16.50
C GLY A 368 -23.30 15.63 -15.80
N LEU A 369 -24.04 14.82 -16.55
CA LEU A 369 -24.91 13.78 -16.01
C LEU A 369 -24.13 12.48 -15.85
N HIS A 370 -24.05 11.98 -14.62
CA HIS A 370 -23.42 10.72 -14.28
C HIS A 370 -24.47 9.77 -13.70
N CYS A 371 -24.48 8.52 -14.14
CA CYS A 371 -25.45 7.54 -13.70
C CYS A 371 -24.77 6.27 -13.22
N TRP A 372 -25.34 5.64 -12.19
CA TRP A 372 -24.95 4.33 -11.68
C TRP A 372 -26.16 3.44 -11.60
N GLU A 373 -25.95 2.14 -11.74
CA GLU A 373 -26.99 1.14 -11.63
C GLU A 373 -26.56 -0.03 -10.74
N ASN A 374 -27.45 -0.44 -9.84
CA ASN A 374 -27.26 -1.59 -8.98
C ASN A 374 -28.47 -2.52 -9.00
N ARG A 375 -28.26 -3.79 -8.65
CA ARG A 375 -29.31 -4.75 -8.38
C ARG A 375 -29.31 -5.06 -6.89
N LEU A 376 -30.29 -4.55 -6.15
CA LEU A 376 -30.45 -4.82 -4.73
C LEU A 376 -31.47 -5.92 -4.48
N ASP A 377 -31.05 -6.89 -3.67
CA ASP A 377 -31.86 -7.95 -3.07
C ASP A 377 -31.50 -8.00 -1.58
N ALA A 378 -32.49 -8.16 -0.71
CA ALA A 378 -32.29 -8.22 0.74
C ALA A 378 -31.33 -9.35 1.17
N ARG A 379 -31.16 -10.38 0.33
CA ARG A 379 -30.19 -11.48 0.53
C ARG A 379 -28.75 -11.09 0.18
N THR A 380 -28.59 -10.14 -0.75
CA THR A 380 -27.26 -9.73 -1.28
C THR A 380 -26.61 -8.61 -0.47
N VAL A 381 -27.40 -7.84 0.28
CA VAL A 381 -26.93 -6.77 1.17
C VAL A 381 -27.56 -6.97 2.55
N PRO A 382 -26.96 -7.82 3.41
CA PRO A 382 -27.63 -8.34 4.61
C PRO A 382 -28.17 -7.28 5.57
N PHE A 383 -27.51 -6.13 5.72
CA PHE A 383 -27.96 -5.06 6.62
C PHE A 383 -29.27 -4.39 6.17
N LEU A 384 -29.64 -4.49 4.88
CA LEU A 384 -30.94 -4.00 4.40
C LEU A 384 -32.08 -4.87 4.96
N GLY A 385 -31.84 -6.16 5.16
CA GLY A 385 -32.84 -7.10 5.70
C GLY A 385 -33.24 -6.84 7.16
N ASP A 386 -32.41 -6.10 7.90
CA ASP A 386 -32.62 -5.80 9.32
C ASP A 386 -33.64 -4.66 9.54
N HIS A 387 -33.84 -3.79 8.54
CA HIS A 387 -34.81 -2.69 8.63
C HIS A 387 -36.19 -3.13 8.14
N LYS A 388 -37.02 -3.64 9.06
CA LYS A 388 -38.39 -4.08 8.77
C LYS A 388 -39.44 -3.11 9.29
N VAL A 389 -40.34 -2.67 8.42
CA VAL A 389 -41.52 -1.88 8.76
C VAL A 389 -42.75 -2.71 8.41
N LEU A 390 -43.61 -2.98 9.40
CA LEU A 390 -44.80 -3.83 9.26
C LEU A 390 -44.51 -5.19 8.60
N GLY A 391 -43.36 -5.79 8.95
CA GLY A 391 -42.93 -7.09 8.42
C GLY A 391 -42.26 -7.07 7.05
N SER A 392 -42.22 -5.93 6.35
CA SER A 392 -41.57 -5.79 5.04
C SER A 392 -40.21 -5.08 5.15
N VAL A 393 -39.23 -5.49 4.35
CA VAL A 393 -37.93 -4.83 4.28
C VAL A 393 -38.09 -3.49 3.55
N LEU A 394 -37.97 -2.38 4.29
CA LEU A 394 -38.03 -1.02 3.76
C LEU A 394 -36.61 -0.46 3.72
N ILE A 395 -36.17 0.09 2.60
CA ILE A 395 -34.85 0.71 2.50
C ILE A 395 -34.81 1.97 3.37
N PRO A 396 -33.88 2.07 4.35
CA PRO A 396 -33.71 3.27 5.15
C PRO A 396 -33.35 4.48 4.30
N GLY A 397 -33.87 5.67 4.66
CA GLY A 397 -33.57 6.92 3.95
C GLY A 397 -32.07 7.25 3.86
N VAL A 398 -31.30 6.89 4.89
CA VAL A 398 -29.84 7.08 4.92
C VAL A 398 -29.11 6.32 3.80
N THR A 399 -29.72 5.24 3.27
CA THR A 399 -29.17 4.49 2.13
C THR A 399 -28.98 5.38 0.90
N TYR A 400 -29.94 6.28 0.64
CA TYR A 400 -29.87 7.18 -0.51
C TYR A 400 -28.80 8.27 -0.30
N VAL A 401 -28.60 8.70 0.94
CA VAL A 401 -27.53 9.64 1.31
C VAL A 401 -26.17 8.99 1.11
N GLU A 402 -25.98 7.76 1.56
CA GLU A 402 -24.73 7.01 1.36
C GLU A 402 -24.42 6.80 -0.13
N MET A 403 -25.42 6.40 -0.93
CA MET A 403 -25.25 6.29 -2.38
C MET A 403 -24.84 7.63 -3.02
N ALA A 404 -25.42 8.74 -2.57
CA ALA A 404 -25.08 10.06 -3.08
C ALA A 404 -23.66 10.49 -2.71
N LEU A 405 -23.21 10.21 -1.48
CA LEU A 405 -21.86 10.50 -1.03
C LEU A 405 -20.83 9.65 -1.78
N ALA A 406 -21.11 8.37 -2.02
CA ALA A 406 -20.27 7.51 -2.85
C ALA A 406 -20.17 8.05 -4.29
N ALA A 407 -21.29 8.44 -4.89
CA ALA A 407 -21.32 9.06 -6.22
C ALA A 407 -20.58 10.41 -6.26
N ALA A 408 -20.67 11.20 -5.19
CA ALA A 408 -19.95 12.45 -5.02
C ALA A 408 -18.43 12.23 -4.98
N GLY A 409 -17.97 11.21 -4.24
CA GLY A 409 -16.55 10.84 -4.19
C GLY A 409 -16.00 10.50 -5.57
N GLU A 410 -16.79 9.82 -6.40
CA GLU A 410 -16.41 9.47 -7.78
C GLU A 410 -16.41 10.65 -8.76
N VAL A 411 -17.26 11.67 -8.57
CA VAL A 411 -17.45 12.78 -9.54
C VAL A 411 -16.83 14.10 -9.10
N LEU A 412 -16.92 14.43 -7.81
CA LEU A 412 -16.51 15.71 -7.23
C LEU A 412 -15.14 15.64 -6.52
N GLY A 413 -14.59 14.43 -6.32
CA GLY A 413 -13.33 14.16 -5.63
C GLY A 413 -13.48 14.16 -4.10
N ARG A 414 -12.35 14.09 -3.37
CA ARG A 414 -12.30 13.95 -1.89
C ARG A 414 -12.56 15.25 -1.11
N ARG A 415 -13.22 16.23 -1.72
CA ARG A 415 -13.55 17.49 -1.04
C ARG A 415 -14.70 17.25 -0.06
N PRO A 416 -14.74 17.92 1.11
CA PRO A 416 -15.91 17.87 1.97
C PRO A 416 -17.17 18.33 1.21
N VAL A 417 -18.25 17.56 1.33
CA VAL A 417 -19.54 17.83 0.68
C VAL A 417 -20.63 17.83 1.74
N SER A 418 -21.45 18.89 1.75
CA SER A 418 -22.68 18.91 2.54
C SER A 418 -23.83 18.31 1.72
N VAL A 419 -24.67 17.53 2.40
CA VAL A 419 -25.92 17.00 1.82
C VAL A 419 -27.07 17.92 2.26
N GLU A 420 -27.78 18.46 1.29
CA GLU A 420 -28.83 19.45 1.49
C GLU A 420 -30.11 19.01 0.76
N GLN A 421 -31.26 19.55 1.18
CA GLN A 421 -32.56 19.35 0.51
C GLN A 421 -32.89 17.87 0.24
N VAL A 422 -32.69 17.00 1.24
CA VAL A 422 -33.07 15.59 1.13
C VAL A 422 -34.59 15.45 1.19
N GLU A 423 -35.16 14.98 0.09
CA GLU A 423 -36.59 14.69 -0.05
C GLU A 423 -36.81 13.21 -0.33
N TYR A 424 -37.71 12.59 0.41
CA TYR A 424 -38.12 11.20 0.21
C TYR A 424 -39.51 11.18 -0.43
N HIS A 425 -39.59 10.61 -1.63
CA HIS A 425 -40.81 10.62 -2.46
C HIS A 425 -41.64 9.35 -2.26
N HIS A 426 -40.98 8.18 -2.31
CA HIS A 426 -41.62 6.88 -2.17
C HIS A 426 -40.71 5.89 -1.44
N GLY A 427 -41.28 5.11 -0.51
CA GLY A 427 -40.55 4.04 0.15
C GLY A 427 -40.18 2.92 -0.83
N LEU A 428 -38.92 2.48 -0.80
CA LEU A 428 -38.47 1.32 -1.57
C LEU A 428 -38.58 0.07 -0.70
N VAL A 429 -39.51 -0.82 -1.06
CA VAL A 429 -39.71 -2.10 -0.37
C VAL A 429 -39.04 -3.21 -1.18
N LEU A 430 -38.17 -3.98 -0.51
CA LEU A 430 -37.60 -5.22 -1.03
C LEU A 430 -38.46 -6.40 -0.56
N GLN A 431 -38.96 -7.21 -1.50
CA GLN A 431 -39.58 -8.48 -1.16
C GLN A 431 -38.51 -9.57 -1.15
N GLU A 432 -38.74 -10.62 -0.37
CA GLU A 432 -37.74 -11.65 -0.03
C GLU A 432 -37.14 -12.38 -1.24
N ASP A 433 -37.86 -12.41 -2.37
CA ASP A 433 -37.42 -12.99 -3.65
C ASP A 433 -37.50 -12.03 -4.85
N ALA A 434 -37.67 -10.72 -4.62
CA ALA A 434 -37.79 -9.74 -5.70
C ALA A 434 -36.68 -8.69 -5.64
N ALA A 435 -35.64 -8.90 -6.46
CA ALA A 435 -34.60 -7.91 -6.64
C ALA A 435 -35.14 -6.63 -7.32
N ARG A 436 -34.58 -5.48 -6.93
CA ARG A 436 -34.86 -4.16 -7.53
C ARG A 436 -33.63 -3.69 -8.29
N ARG A 437 -33.83 -3.17 -9.49
CA ARG A 437 -32.80 -2.42 -10.21
C ARG A 437 -32.91 -0.97 -9.78
N ILE A 438 -31.84 -0.43 -9.21
CA ILE A 438 -31.77 0.93 -8.70
C ILE A 438 -30.85 1.73 -9.59
N GLN A 439 -31.23 2.95 -9.93
CA GLN A 439 -30.40 3.88 -10.67
C GLN A 439 -30.25 5.18 -9.89
N LEU A 440 -29.02 5.60 -9.68
CA LEU A 440 -28.70 6.93 -9.17
C LEU A 440 -28.24 7.79 -10.35
N SER A 441 -28.77 9.00 -10.45
CA SER A 441 -28.28 10.03 -11.37
C SER A 441 -27.76 11.22 -10.59
N LEU A 442 -26.56 11.69 -10.91
CA LEU A 442 -25.93 12.89 -10.37
C LEU A 442 -25.69 13.87 -11.53
N GLN A 443 -26.34 15.03 -11.47
CA GLN A 443 -26.14 16.13 -12.41
C GLN A 443 -25.32 17.22 -11.75
N ARG A 444 -24.17 17.59 -12.33
CA ARG A 444 -23.40 18.74 -11.85
C ARG A 444 -24.18 20.04 -12.06
N GLU A 445 -24.22 20.89 -11.04
CA GLU A 445 -24.88 22.19 -11.06
C GLU A 445 -24.00 23.21 -10.31
N GLY A 446 -23.29 24.07 -11.05
CA GLY A 446 -22.33 25.03 -10.47
C GLY A 446 -21.24 24.32 -9.65
N GLU A 447 -21.05 24.75 -8.40
CA GLU A 447 -20.14 24.16 -7.40
C GLU A 447 -20.78 22.98 -6.62
N GLY A 448 -21.93 22.48 -7.08
CA GLY A 448 -22.64 21.37 -6.43
C GLY A 448 -23.13 20.33 -7.42
N ALA A 449 -24.05 19.48 -6.95
CA ALA A 449 -24.73 18.50 -7.78
C ALA A 449 -26.15 18.20 -7.28
N ALA A 450 -27.06 17.94 -8.21
CA ALA A 450 -28.39 17.40 -7.92
C ALA A 450 -28.37 15.88 -8.11
N VAL A 451 -28.90 15.14 -7.14
CA VAL A 451 -28.95 13.68 -7.15
C VAL A 451 -30.39 13.20 -7.11
N ARG A 452 -30.69 12.15 -7.89
CA ARG A 452 -31.98 11.44 -7.86
C ARG A 452 -31.75 9.94 -7.84
N VAL A 453 -32.53 9.22 -7.03
CA VAL A 453 -32.48 7.76 -6.95
C VAL A 453 -33.82 7.17 -7.37
N HIS A 454 -33.77 6.31 -8.38
CA HIS A 454 -34.93 5.61 -8.92
C HIS A 454 -34.79 4.11 -8.74
N SER A 455 -35.90 3.38 -8.72
CA SER A 455 -35.88 1.93 -8.88
C SER A 455 -36.97 1.41 -9.80
N ARG A 456 -36.79 0.19 -10.28
CA ARG A 456 -37.81 -0.61 -10.98
C ARG A 456 -37.62 -2.09 -10.63
N PRO A 457 -38.60 -2.97 -10.93
CA PRO A 457 -38.38 -4.41 -10.86
C PRO A 457 -37.12 -4.82 -11.63
N ALA A 458 -36.29 -5.70 -11.06
CA ALA A 458 -35.06 -6.13 -11.73
C ALA A 458 -35.34 -6.97 -12.99
N GLU A 459 -36.45 -7.69 -13.00
CA GLU A 459 -36.98 -8.45 -14.13
C GLU A 459 -38.22 -7.76 -14.70
N GLY A 460 -38.29 -7.65 -16.04
CA GLY A 460 -39.40 -7.02 -16.76
C GLY A 460 -39.20 -5.52 -17.09
N ALA A 461 -40.18 -4.94 -17.79
CA ALA A 461 -40.15 -3.57 -18.30
C ALA A 461 -41.01 -2.59 -17.45
N GLY A 462 -40.98 -2.73 -16.13
CA GLY A 462 -41.70 -1.82 -15.23
C GLY A 462 -41.18 -0.37 -15.29
N PRO A 463 -42.01 0.64 -14.98
CA PRO A 463 -41.60 2.03 -14.97
C PRO A 463 -40.60 2.29 -13.82
N TRP A 464 -39.74 3.30 -14.02
CA TRP A 464 -38.89 3.81 -12.95
C TRP A 464 -39.72 4.63 -11.95
N GLN A 465 -39.52 4.37 -10.66
CA GLN A 465 -40.10 5.11 -9.55
C GLN A 465 -39.03 5.93 -8.85
N LEU A 466 -39.26 7.22 -8.62
CA LEU A 466 -38.37 8.09 -7.84
C LEU A 466 -38.53 7.81 -6.35
N HIS A 467 -37.43 7.60 -5.63
CA HIS A 467 -37.45 7.35 -4.19
C HIS A 467 -36.91 8.52 -3.38
N ALA A 468 -35.83 9.14 -3.86
CA ALA A 468 -35.21 10.26 -3.18
C ALA A 468 -34.62 11.27 -4.16
N SER A 469 -34.63 12.53 -3.78
CA SER A 469 -33.84 13.60 -4.39
C SER A 469 -33.08 14.36 -3.32
N LEU A 470 -31.87 14.79 -3.64
CA LEU A 470 -31.03 15.57 -2.73
C LEU A 470 -30.08 16.47 -3.52
N ARG A 471 -29.52 17.46 -2.84
CA ARG A 471 -28.45 18.32 -3.35
C ARG A 471 -27.16 18.08 -2.60
N LEU A 472 -26.07 18.21 -3.33
CA LEU A 472 -24.71 18.17 -2.82
C LEU A 472 -24.11 19.55 -3.03
N ARG A 473 -23.50 20.13 -1.99
CA ARG A 473 -22.75 21.38 -2.08
C ARG A 473 -21.32 21.13 -1.64
N LEU A 474 -20.36 21.56 -2.43
CA LEU A 474 -18.97 21.57 -2.00
C LEU A 474 -18.82 22.54 -0.84
N ASP A 475 -18.28 22.05 0.27
CA ASP A 475 -17.91 22.95 1.35
C ASP A 475 -16.60 23.65 1.00
N VAL A 476 -16.64 24.97 1.04
CA VAL A 476 -15.43 25.77 0.98
C VAL A 476 -14.75 25.59 2.33
N MET A 477 -13.58 24.93 2.37
CA MET A 477 -12.75 24.97 3.56
C MET A 477 -12.40 26.43 3.82
N ALA A 478 -13.06 27.06 4.79
CA ALA A 478 -12.53 28.25 5.41
C ALA A 478 -11.18 27.83 6.00
N LEU A 479 -10.09 28.42 5.50
CA LEU A 479 -8.83 28.37 6.22
C LEU A 479 -9.12 28.87 7.65
N PRO A 480 -8.72 28.13 8.70
CA PRO A 480 -8.81 28.70 10.04
C PRO A 480 -8.00 30.01 10.03
N GLU A 481 -8.66 31.10 10.41
CA GLU A 481 -7.99 32.38 10.64
C GLU A 481 -6.80 32.11 11.59
N PRO A 482 -5.57 32.51 11.22
CA PRO A 482 -4.42 32.29 12.08
C PRO A 482 -4.58 33.18 13.32
N GLY A 483 -5.04 32.61 14.44
CA GLY A 483 -4.93 33.28 15.75
C GLY A 483 -6.07 33.20 16.76
N SER A 484 -6.90 32.16 16.81
CA SER A 484 -7.78 31.96 17.98
C SER A 484 -7.72 30.55 18.53
N ASP A 485 -6.63 30.26 19.25
CA ASP A 485 -6.71 29.62 20.58
C ASP A 485 -5.35 29.73 21.27
N ALA A 486 -5.04 30.96 21.69
CA ALA A 486 -4.01 31.21 22.67
C ALA A 486 -4.55 30.92 24.07
N VAL A 487 -3.98 29.90 24.71
CA VAL A 487 -3.58 29.92 26.12
C VAL A 487 -4.65 30.41 27.11
N ARG A 488 -5.39 29.46 27.71
CA ARG A 488 -5.77 29.56 29.12
C ARG A 488 -5.01 28.52 29.94
N ALA A 489 -3.71 28.79 30.12
CA ALA A 489 -2.96 28.25 31.24
C ALA A 489 -3.50 28.90 32.53
N GLY A 490 -4.35 28.16 33.25
CA GLY A 490 -4.78 28.53 34.59
C GLY A 490 -3.61 28.45 35.56
N ARG A 491 -3.00 29.61 35.85
CA ARG A 491 -2.14 29.78 37.02
C ARG A 491 -2.96 29.52 38.27
N ARG A 492 -2.63 28.45 39.00
CA ARG A 492 -2.87 28.37 40.44
C ARG A 492 -1.85 29.29 41.12
N SER A 493 -2.33 30.34 41.76
CA SER A 493 -1.59 31.03 42.81
C SER A 493 -2.30 30.76 44.13
N ALA A 494 -1.49 30.29 45.09
CA ALA A 494 -1.85 30.20 46.49
C ALA A 494 -2.28 31.58 47.02
N VAL A 495 -3.39 31.64 47.76
CA VAL A 495 -3.50 31.89 49.21
C VAL A 495 -4.74 31.17 49.71
#